data_AF-A0A3D3R4J3-F1
#
_entry.id   AF-A0A3D3R4J3-F1
#
_cell.length_a   1.000
_cell.length_b   1.000
_cell.length_c   1.000
_cell.angle_alpha   90.00
_cell.angle_beta   90.00
_cell.angle_gamma   90.00
#
_symmetry.space_group_name_H-M   'P 1'
#
loop_
_entity.id
_entity.type
_entity.pdbx_description
1 polymer ?
#
loop_
_entity_poly.entity_id
_entity_poly.type
_entity_poly.pdbx_seq_one_letter_code
_entity_poly.pdbx_strand_id
1 'polypeptide(L)' 'MVQWVDSSTQFTQAAKAKFSSNADGWLVAYAKAHDYVVVTREVYVADIKREVKIPNVCEEFDVEYIDTFDLLEELGVQL' A
#
# COMPACT_ATOMS: atom_id res chain seq x y z
N MET A 1 8.65 7.05 -1.58
CA MET A 1 7.23 6.88 -1.19
C MET A 1 6.80 7.92 -0.16
N VAL A 2 7.46 8.04 1.01
CA VAL A 2 7.12 9.07 2.02
C VAL A 2 7.09 10.50 1.45
N GLN A 3 8.08 10.89 0.63
CA GLN A 3 8.10 12.22 0.00
C GLN A 3 6.89 12.48 -0.92
N TRP A 4 6.41 11.47 -1.64
CA TRP A 4 5.22 11.61 -2.48
C TRP A 4 3.98 11.87 -1.63
N VAL A 5 3.79 11.09 -0.56
CA VAL A 5 2.69 11.28 0.39
C VAL A 5 2.73 12.68 0.99
N ASP A 6 3.91 13.17 1.36
CA ASP A 6 4.07 14.51 1.92
C ASP A 6 3.73 15.61 0.92
N SER A 7 4.10 15.43 -0.36
CA SER A 7 3.78 16.37 -1.44
C SER A 7 2.31 16.32 -1.93
N SER A 8 1.60 15.23 -1.67
CA SER A 8 0.23 15.02 -2.17
C SER A 8 -0.77 15.99 -1.52
N THR A 9 -1.63 16.60 -2.32
CA THR A 9 -2.71 17.47 -1.84
C THR A 9 -3.96 16.69 -1.40
N GLN A 10 -4.01 15.39 -1.66
CA GLN A 10 -5.17 14.56 -1.36
C GLN A 10 -5.31 14.27 0.14
N PHE A 11 -4.19 14.03 0.82
CA PHE A 11 -4.19 13.54 2.20
C PHE A 11 -4.16 14.66 3.25
N THR A 12 -4.84 14.44 4.37
CA THR A 12 -4.75 15.34 5.52
C THR A 12 -3.37 15.28 6.16
N GLN A 13 -2.96 16.33 6.88
CA GLN A 13 -1.68 16.34 7.60
C GLN A 13 -1.58 15.17 8.61
N ALA A 14 -2.69 14.80 9.26
CA ALA A 14 -2.73 13.67 10.17
C ALA A 14 -2.47 12.33 9.44
N ALA A 15 -3.03 12.15 8.25
CA ALA A 15 -2.78 10.98 7.42
C ALA A 15 -1.32 10.89 6.96
N LYS A 16 -0.74 12.01 6.53
CA LYS A 16 0.67 12.11 6.13
C LYS A 16 1.61 11.77 7.29
N ALA A 17 1.34 12.34 8.48
CA ALA A 17 2.12 12.07 9.68
C ALA A 17 2.04 10.59 10.09
N LYS A 18 0.83 10.00 10.10
CA LYS A 18 0.62 8.58 10.42
C LYS A 18 1.39 7.67 9.46
N PHE A 19 1.30 7.93 8.15
CA PHE A 19 2.00 7.12 7.15
C PHE A 19 3.53 7.24 7.30
N SER A 20 4.03 8.44 7.57
CA SER A 20 5.47 8.69 7.73
C SER A 20 6.06 8.08 9.01
N SER A 21 5.23 7.87 10.04
CA SER A 21 5.64 7.20 11.28
C SER A 21 5.58 5.68 11.22
N ASN A 22 4.91 5.11 10.21
CA ASN A 22 4.66 3.68 10.09
C ASN A 22 5.68 2.98 9.17
N ALA A 23 5.69 1.65 9.21
CA ALA A 23 6.53 0.82 8.35
C ALA A 23 5.97 0.66 6.93
N ASP A 24 4.72 1.03 6.68
CA ASP A 24 3.98 0.77 5.43
C ASP A 24 4.73 1.32 4.20
N GLY A 25 5.28 2.54 4.30
CA GLY A 25 6.07 3.13 3.23
C GLY A 25 7.39 2.41 2.94
N TRP A 26 8.00 1.76 3.95
CA TRP A 26 9.20 0.95 3.78
C TRP A 26 8.87 -0.43 3.21
N LEU A 27 7.75 -1.02 3.63
CA LEU A 27 7.26 -2.30 3.12
C LEU A 27 7.03 -2.24 1.61
N VAL A 28 6.29 -1.25 1.13
CA VAL A 28 5.99 -1.10 -0.31
C VAL A 28 7.26 -0.74 -1.10
N ALA A 29 8.15 0.06 -0.53
CA ALA A 29 9.44 0.37 -1.17
C ALA A 29 10.34 -0.86 -1.31
N TYR A 30 10.36 -1.73 -0.32
CA TYR A 30 11.09 -2.98 -0.37
C TYR A 30 10.51 -3.92 -1.43
N ALA A 31 9.18 -4.08 -1.48
CA ALA A 31 8.52 -4.88 -2.50
C ALA A 31 8.86 -4.38 -3.91
N LYS A 32 8.80 -3.06 -4.14
CA LYS A 32 9.21 -2.43 -5.39
C LYS A 32 10.66 -2.68 -5.77
N ALA A 33 11.57 -2.65 -4.80
CA ALA A 33 13.01 -2.83 -5.06
C ALA A 33 13.38 -4.27 -5.43
N HIS A 34 12.50 -5.23 -5.14
CA HIS A 34 12.74 -6.67 -5.32
C HIS A 34 11.73 -7.35 -6.24
N ASP A 35 10.87 -6.58 -6.91
CA ASP A 35 9.79 -7.09 -7.77
C ASP A 35 8.90 -8.12 -7.04
N TYR A 36 8.53 -7.81 -5.79
CA TYR A 36 7.63 -8.63 -4.97
C TYR A 36 6.20 -8.11 -4.98
N VAL A 37 5.26 -9.04 -4.74
CA VAL A 37 3.85 -8.76 -4.53
C VAL A 37 3.58 -8.44 -3.07
N VAL A 38 2.86 -7.35 -2.80
CA VAL A 38 2.42 -6.99 -1.45
C VAL A 38 1.10 -7.66 -1.13
N VAL A 39 1.05 -8.48 -0.09
CA VAL A 39 -0.23 -9.06 0.38
C VAL A 39 -0.82 -8.17 1.46
N THR A 40 -2.05 -7.70 1.27
CA THR A 40 -2.73 -6.82 2.23
C THR A 40 -4.22 -7.11 2.33
N ARG A 41 -4.81 -6.79 3.49
CA ARG A 41 -6.27 -6.86 3.73
C ARG A 41 -6.95 -5.51 3.59
N GLU A 42 -6.19 -4.48 3.23
CA GLU A 42 -6.75 -3.17 2.91
C GLU A 42 -7.35 -3.17 1.52
N VAL A 43 -8.36 -2.33 1.32
CA VAL A 43 -9.01 -2.15 0.01
C VAL A 43 -8.60 -0.80 -0.56
N TYR A 44 -8.32 -0.77 -1.86
CA TYR A 44 -8.07 0.47 -2.60
C TYR A 44 -9.25 1.44 -2.49
N VAL A 45 -8.96 2.72 -2.24
CA VAL A 45 -9.98 3.78 -2.19
C VAL A 45 -9.44 5.03 -2.87
N ALA A 46 -9.80 5.27 -4.13
CA ALA A 46 -9.26 6.35 -4.95
C ALA A 46 -9.20 7.72 -4.25
N ASP A 47 -10.32 8.18 -3.69
CA ASP A 47 -10.45 9.54 -3.13
C ASP A 47 -10.28 9.62 -1.61
N ILE A 48 -9.63 8.64 -0.98
CA ILE A 48 -9.42 8.67 0.46
C ILE A 48 -8.48 9.81 0.87
N LYS A 49 -8.91 10.62 1.84
CA LYS A 49 -8.11 11.74 2.38
C LYS A 49 -7.59 11.50 3.79
N ARG A 50 -8.28 10.65 4.56
CA ARG A 50 -8.07 10.47 6.01
C ARG A 50 -6.92 9.52 6.36
N GLU A 51 -6.46 8.72 5.41
CA GLU A 51 -5.45 7.70 5.59
C GLU A 51 -4.81 7.40 4.24
N VAL A 52 -3.54 7.02 4.25
CA VAL A 52 -2.81 6.52 3.08
C VAL A 52 -2.82 5.01 3.16
N LYS A 53 -3.60 4.36 2.30
CA LYS A 53 -3.73 2.91 2.29
C LYS A 53 -2.63 2.24 1.47
N ILE A 54 -2.26 1.02 1.84
CA ILE A 54 -1.24 0.24 1.13
C ILE A 54 -1.59 0.09 -0.36
N PRO A 55 -2.80 -0.38 -0.75
CA PRO A 55 -3.20 -0.46 -2.16
C PRO A 55 -3.06 0.87 -2.92
N ASN A 56 -3.42 2.00 -2.32
CA ASN A 56 -3.30 3.31 -2.95
C ASN A 56 -1.85 3.69 -3.26
N VAL A 57 -0.91 3.32 -2.38
CA VAL A 57 0.52 3.54 -2.60
C VAL A 57 1.04 2.55 -3.65
N CYS A 58 0.61 1.30 -3.58
CA CYS A 58 0.98 0.28 -4.57
C CYS A 58 0.57 0.68 -5.98
N GLU A 59 -0.67 1.15 -6.18
CA GLU A 59 -1.16 1.67 -7.48
C GLU A 59 -0.32 2.84 -8.00
N GLU A 60 -0.03 3.84 -7.17
CA GLU A 60 0.76 5.00 -7.58
C GLU A 60 2.18 4.61 -8.04
N PHE A 61 2.78 3.63 -7.35
CA PHE A 61 4.16 3.23 -7.58
C PHE A 61 4.29 1.99 -8.47
N ASP A 62 3.19 1.52 -9.08
CA ASP A 62 3.17 0.33 -9.94
C ASP A 62 3.77 -0.90 -9.24
N VAL A 63 3.31 -1.16 -8.00
CA VAL A 63 3.69 -2.32 -7.21
C VAL A 63 2.51 -3.27 -7.18
N GLU A 64 2.73 -4.53 -7.57
CA GLU A 64 1.70 -5.55 -7.52
C GLU A 64 1.26 -5.82 -6.07
N TYR A 65 -0.04 -5.95 -5.86
CA TYR A 65 -0.60 -6.30 -4.56
C TYR A 65 -1.83 -7.18 -4.76
N ILE A 66 -2.04 -8.07 -3.80
CA ILE A 66 -3.16 -9.02 -3.78
C ILE A 66 -3.76 -9.11 -2.38
N ASP A 67 -4.94 -9.70 -2.26
CA ASP A 67 -5.53 -9.99 -0.97
C ASP A 67 -5.09 -11.35 -0.41
N THR A 68 -5.54 -11.67 0.81
CA THR A 68 -5.13 -12.93 1.47
C THR A 68 -5.75 -14.16 0.82
N PHE A 69 -6.94 -14.05 0.22
CA PHE A 69 -7.57 -15.15 -0.50
C PHE A 69 -6.85 -15.40 -1.82
N ASP A 70 -6.51 -14.35 -2.56
CA ASP A 70 -5.69 -14.45 -3.77
C ASP A 70 -4.37 -15.19 -3.48
N LEU A 71 -3.66 -14.83 -2.40
CA LEU A 71 -2.44 -15.52 -1.96
C LEU A 71 -2.67 -17.02 -1.72
N LEU A 72 -3.78 -17.37 -1.04
CA LEU A 72 -4.08 -18.77 -0.74
C LEU A 72 -4.36 -19.56 -2.03
N GLU A 73 -5.07 -18.95 -2.98
CA GLU A 73 -5.33 -19.54 -4.29
C GLU A 73 -4.03 -19.75 -5.09
N GLU A 74 -3.12 -18.77 -5.11
CA GLU A 74 -1.80 -18.89 -5.77
C GLU A 74 -0.93 -19.99 -5.16
N LEU A 75 -1.02 -20.19 -3.83
CA LEU A 75 -0.32 -21.25 -3.12
C LEU A 75 -0.99 -22.63 -3.26
N GLY A 76 -2.12 -22.71 -3.96
CA GLY A 76 -2.88 -23.95 -4.16
C GLY A 76 -3.60 -24.44 -2.89
N VAL A 77 -3.84 -23.56 -1.92
CA VAL A 77 -4.58 -23.87 -0.70
C VAL A 77 -6.08 -23.80 -1.00
N GLN A 78 -6.77 -24.92 -0.82
CA GLN A 78 -8.23 -25.02 -1.00
C GLN A 78 -8.90 -25.17 0.38
N LEU A 79 -9.94 -24.37 0.63
CA LEU A 79 -10.76 -24.38 1.85
C LEU A 79 -11.90 -25.40 1.78
#